data_AF-A0A955DWF1-F1
#
_entry.id   AF-A0A955DWF1-F1
#
_cell.length_a   1.000
_cell.length_b   1.000
_cell.length_c   1.000
_cell.angle_alpha   90.00
_cell.angle_beta   90.00
_cell.angle_gamma   90.00
#
_symmetry.space_group_name_H-M   'P 1'
#
loop_
_entity.id
_entity.type
_entity.pdbx_description
1 polymer ?
#
loop_
_entity_poly.entity_id
_entity_poly.type
_entity_poly.pdbx_seq_one_letter_code
_entity_poly.pdbx_strand_id
1 'polypeptide(L)'
;MIRIRDAGWIVTIGLVGTSLGLIAAAHHPHTALVASASLASADDGWEAVREVLERRCLDCHGGHERESGLSFATASTFAEGGSRGPVLSSDSLEASRLLHVIGYTDPNLAMPPTGQLPADDYAVLERWILDGAPWPEDETGRLADPDAHPLVRTSIKGDANWWAYQPLMDVPTPVVADEAWNADPIDALIRARLDDAGLEPVGLATPEQLIRRATFDLTGLPPTPDEVDRFLHAYESDPDGAWSALVDRLLDDPAYGEHWARHWLDQVRYAETNGYERDGTKTNIWRYRDWVIRALNDDMPYDRFLIEQLAGDELAMLRPDEDVDDAALIATGYYRLGVWDDEPADPVQARADELADVVDTTGQVFMGMTVGCARCHDHKADPISQKDYYALTAFFNNITGFGGGRYGQALDRGMTRPVADAPGECQLTIPERDATLERLFTEFREALGDAAPSDTSSRVLLPDARQGGVEWKYRTGPAPDGATLQSFDDTDWQTGKGGFGTDGTPGAIVGTVWDTKRLTIRTRFGLDQMPDGVILSIHHDEEADVFINGVPVASLTGFRQGYGDFQLPREAMNALVIGSNTITVICRQSVGGQYIDVGLRSGWLDTDDAWVIRLHARAGEAPSPDAERLASEIR
;
A
#
# COMPACT_ATOMS: atom_id res chain seq x y z
N MET A 1 -20.09 23.64 34.53
CA MET A 1 -19.82 23.79 35.98
C MET A 1 -20.53 22.65 36.69
N ILE A 2 -19.80 21.70 37.33
CA ILE A 2 -20.29 20.66 38.30
C ILE A 2 -21.11 19.50 37.64
N ARG A 3 -20.93 18.19 37.88
CA ARG A 3 -20.18 17.35 38.84
C ARG A 3 -20.04 15.92 38.30
N ILE A 4 -18.91 15.29 38.60
CA ILE A 4 -18.67 13.84 38.57
C ILE A 4 -19.32 13.20 39.82
N ARG A 5 -19.83 11.97 39.70
CA ARG A 5 -20.14 11.09 40.84
C ARG A 5 -19.75 9.65 40.53
N ASP A 6 -18.80 9.16 41.31
CA ASP A 6 -18.47 7.75 41.53
C ASP A 6 -19.63 6.97 42.15
N ALA A 7 -19.73 5.69 41.81
CA ALA A 7 -20.30 4.67 42.67
C ALA A 7 -19.69 3.30 42.33
N GLY A 8 -18.80 2.82 43.20
CA GLY A 8 -18.30 1.45 43.19
C GLY A 8 -19.31 0.47 43.80
N TRP A 9 -19.20 -0.80 43.41
CA TRP A 9 -19.80 -1.92 44.13
C TRP A 9 -18.79 -3.07 44.27
N ILE A 10 -18.57 -3.41 45.54
CA ILE A 10 -17.89 -4.61 46.03
C ILE A 10 -18.94 -5.73 46.10
N VAL A 11 -18.61 -6.94 45.63
CA VAL A 11 -19.31 -8.17 46.06
C VAL A 11 -18.28 -9.26 46.38
N THR A 12 -18.44 -9.80 47.58
CA THR A 12 -17.59 -10.80 48.24
C THR A 12 -18.15 -12.21 48.05
N ILE A 13 -17.26 -13.14 47.66
CA ILE A 13 -17.07 -14.56 48.02
C ILE A 13 -18.29 -15.41 48.44
N GLY A 14 -18.45 -16.56 47.76
CA GLY A 14 -19.06 -17.78 48.30
C GLY A 14 -18.30 -19.02 47.83
N LEU A 15 -17.86 -19.86 48.77
CA LEU A 15 -16.90 -20.96 48.62
C LEU A 15 -17.51 -22.23 49.23
N VAL A 16 -17.72 -23.31 48.46
CA VAL A 16 -17.92 -24.73 48.87
C VAL A 16 -17.69 -25.58 47.60
N GLY A 17 -16.97 -26.71 47.52
CA GLY A 17 -16.35 -27.59 48.50
C GLY A 17 -15.55 -28.71 47.79
N THR A 18 -14.85 -29.46 48.61
CA THR A 18 -13.77 -30.43 48.41
C THR A 18 -14.09 -31.78 47.74
N SER A 19 -13.10 -32.43 47.11
CA SER A 19 -12.84 -33.87 47.28
C SER A 19 -11.34 -34.21 47.07
N LEU A 20 -10.76 -34.86 48.08
CA LEU A 20 -9.42 -35.45 48.12
C LEU A 20 -9.32 -36.75 47.29
N GLY A 21 -8.13 -37.03 46.75
CA GLY A 21 -7.70 -38.36 46.32
C GLY A 21 -6.18 -38.50 46.40
N LEU A 22 -5.70 -39.09 47.50
CA LEU A 22 -4.29 -39.38 47.83
C LEU A 22 -4.09 -40.90 47.67
N ILE A 23 -3.11 -41.35 46.86
CA ILE A 23 -2.55 -42.71 46.93
C ILE A 23 -1.02 -42.63 46.89
N ALA A 24 -0.43 -43.49 47.70
CA ALA A 24 0.89 -43.45 48.29
C ALA A 24 2.05 -43.93 47.38
N ALA A 25 3.24 -43.57 47.84
CA ALA A 25 4.56 -43.83 47.32
C ALA A 25 5.02 -45.29 47.37
N ALA A 26 5.98 -45.63 46.49
CA ALA A 26 6.94 -46.72 46.67
C ALA A 26 8.33 -46.30 46.18
N HIS A 27 9.35 -46.63 46.98
CA HIS A 27 10.76 -46.22 46.90
C HIS A 27 11.63 -47.00 45.89
N HIS A 28 12.51 -46.25 45.19
CA HIS A 28 13.93 -46.48 44.78
C HIS A 28 14.37 -47.75 44.01
N PRO A 29 15.54 -47.78 43.30
CA PRO A 29 16.58 -46.75 43.11
C PRO A 29 17.03 -46.50 41.63
N HIS A 30 17.93 -45.53 41.52
CA HIS A 30 18.66 -45.02 40.36
C HIS A 30 19.40 -46.05 39.49
N THR A 31 19.28 -45.87 38.18
CA THR A 31 20.40 -45.95 37.21
C THR A 31 20.07 -45.02 36.05
N ALA A 32 20.46 -43.74 36.18
CA ALA A 32 20.51 -42.82 35.06
C ALA A 32 21.96 -42.77 34.58
N LEU A 33 22.10 -43.16 33.31
CA LEU A 33 23.31 -43.12 32.52
C LEU A 33 23.88 -41.70 32.55
N VAL A 34 25.18 -41.59 32.84
CA VAL A 34 25.94 -40.35 32.75
C VAL A 34 25.96 -39.91 31.28
N ALA A 35 25.11 -38.93 30.93
CA ALA A 35 25.35 -38.06 29.80
C ALA A 35 26.15 -36.88 30.33
N SER A 36 27.46 -36.93 30.14
CA SER A 36 28.36 -35.80 30.32
C SER A 36 27.91 -34.67 29.39
N ALA A 37 27.19 -33.69 29.94
CA ALA A 37 26.92 -32.44 29.26
C ALA A 37 28.25 -31.70 29.09
N SER A 38 28.60 -31.54 27.81
CA SER A 38 29.67 -30.69 27.32
C SER A 38 29.53 -29.29 27.91
N LEU A 39 30.67 -28.67 28.22
CA LEU A 39 30.81 -27.26 28.57
C LEU A 39 30.08 -26.41 27.50
N ALA A 40 29.01 -25.73 27.89
CA ALA A 40 28.39 -24.68 27.11
C ALA A 40 29.37 -23.50 27.02
N SER A 41 29.52 -22.92 25.83
CA SER A 41 30.29 -21.70 25.63
C SER A 41 29.63 -20.53 26.37
N ALA A 42 30.44 -19.56 26.80
CA ALA A 42 29.98 -18.34 27.47
C ALA A 42 28.89 -17.58 26.68
N ASP A 43 28.88 -17.72 25.34
CA ASP A 43 27.94 -17.07 24.43
C ASP A 43 26.49 -17.59 24.58
N ASP A 44 26.27 -18.88 24.88
CA ASP A 44 24.92 -19.45 25.02
C ASP A 44 24.24 -19.02 26.33
N GLY A 45 25.04 -18.76 27.37
CA GLY A 45 24.55 -18.34 28.68
C GLY A 45 24.16 -16.86 28.73
N TRP A 46 24.89 -16.01 28.01
CA TRP A 46 24.60 -14.57 27.97
C TRP A 46 23.31 -14.25 27.22
N GLU A 47 23.03 -14.91 26.08
CA GLU A 47 21.80 -14.67 25.31
C GLU A 47 20.53 -14.95 26.13
N ALA A 48 20.51 -16.02 26.91
CA ALA A 48 19.38 -16.33 27.80
C ALA A 48 19.18 -15.27 28.88
N VAL A 49 20.26 -14.73 29.45
CA VAL A 49 20.22 -13.66 30.45
C VAL A 49 19.75 -12.35 29.81
N ARG A 50 20.31 -12.02 28.63
CA ARG A 50 19.94 -10.86 27.82
C ARG A 50 18.44 -10.83 27.55
N GLU A 51 17.85 -11.93 27.10
CA GLU A 51 16.40 -12.01 26.81
C GLU A 51 15.57 -11.68 28.07
N VAL A 52 15.96 -12.19 29.23
CA VAL A 52 15.25 -11.90 30.50
C VAL A 52 15.41 -10.43 30.90
N LEU A 53 16.62 -9.87 30.82
CA LEU A 53 16.87 -8.47 31.18
C LEU A 53 16.13 -7.50 30.25
N GLU A 54 16.17 -7.73 28.93
CA GLU A 54 15.47 -6.93 27.93
C GLU A 54 13.95 -6.95 28.14
N ARG A 55 13.39 -8.14 28.40
CA ARG A 55 11.93 -8.33 28.53
C ARG A 55 11.36 -7.88 29.88
N ARG A 56 12.15 -7.94 30.96
CA ARG A 56 11.63 -7.80 32.34
C ARG A 56 12.22 -6.63 33.13
N CYS A 57 13.39 -6.12 32.75
CA CYS A 57 14.14 -5.18 33.58
C CYS A 57 14.33 -3.82 32.91
N LEU A 58 14.50 -3.75 31.58
CA LEU A 58 14.83 -2.49 30.90
C LEU A 58 13.72 -1.44 30.94
N ASP A 59 12.46 -1.81 31.11
CA ASP A 59 11.36 -0.83 31.16
C ASP A 59 11.51 0.17 32.31
N CYS A 60 12.04 -0.26 33.46
CA CYS A 60 12.26 0.57 34.66
C CYS A 60 13.73 0.88 34.94
N HIS A 61 14.65 0.10 34.34
CA HIS A 61 16.09 0.15 34.61
C HIS A 61 16.94 0.19 33.32
N GLY A 62 16.40 0.66 32.20
CA GLY A 62 17.09 0.77 30.91
C GLY A 62 17.31 2.22 30.46
N GLY A 63 18.51 2.53 29.96
CA GLY A 63 18.85 3.86 29.44
C GLY A 63 18.71 4.97 30.48
N HIS A 64 17.83 5.95 30.23
CA HIS A 64 17.48 7.03 31.15
C HIS A 64 16.56 6.60 32.30
N GLU A 65 15.77 5.54 32.13
CA GLU A 65 14.94 5.01 33.23
C GLU A 65 15.85 4.25 34.20
N ARG A 66 16.11 4.87 35.36
CA ARG A 66 17.01 4.36 36.41
C ARG A 66 16.28 4.32 37.73
N GLU A 67 15.22 3.52 37.82
CA GLU A 67 14.51 3.36 39.09
C GLU A 67 15.49 2.94 40.19
N SER A 68 15.37 3.58 41.36
CA SER A 68 16.32 3.43 42.46
C SER A 68 17.80 3.63 42.06
N GLY A 69 18.09 4.35 40.98
CA GLY A 69 19.44 4.64 40.47
C GLY A 69 20.15 3.47 39.77
N LEU A 70 19.50 2.31 39.61
CA LEU A 70 20.08 1.13 38.98
C LEU A 70 19.83 1.13 37.47
N SER A 71 20.81 0.70 36.67
CA SER A 71 20.67 0.57 35.22
C SER A 71 21.31 -0.71 34.67
N PHE A 72 20.56 -1.42 33.82
CA PHE A 72 20.98 -2.60 33.06
C PHE A 72 21.34 -2.25 31.61
N ALA A 73 21.63 -0.98 31.29
CA ALA A 73 21.93 -0.55 29.92
C ALA A 73 23.24 -1.17 29.39
N THR A 74 24.28 -1.21 30.22
CA THR A 74 25.58 -1.79 29.92
C THR A 74 26.19 -2.45 31.17
N ALA A 75 27.25 -3.25 30.99
CA ALA A 75 28.05 -3.80 32.09
C ALA A 75 28.53 -2.70 33.06
N SER A 76 28.98 -1.56 32.50
CA SER A 76 29.50 -0.44 33.29
C SER A 76 28.42 0.21 34.15
N THR A 77 27.23 0.48 33.61
CA THR A 77 26.14 1.09 34.38
C THR A 77 25.55 0.14 35.42
N PHE A 78 25.58 -1.17 35.16
CA PHE A 78 25.18 -2.18 36.13
C PHE A 78 26.15 -2.24 37.31
N ALA A 79 27.46 -2.16 37.04
CA ALA A 79 28.51 -2.18 38.04
C ALA A 79 28.49 -0.96 38.99
N GLU A 80 27.99 0.20 38.54
CA GLU A 80 27.78 1.38 39.40
C GLU A 80 26.80 1.09 40.56
N GLY A 81 25.90 0.12 40.38
CA GLY A 81 24.86 -0.24 41.35
C GLY A 81 23.71 0.77 41.36
N GLY A 82 22.92 0.76 42.44
CA GLY A 82 21.80 1.68 42.63
C GLY A 82 22.03 2.68 43.77
N SER A 83 21.04 3.50 44.03
CA SER A 83 20.94 4.45 45.16
C SER A 83 21.19 3.83 46.55
N ARG A 84 21.02 2.50 46.68
CA ARG A 84 21.29 1.75 47.91
C ARG A 84 22.69 1.10 47.92
N GLY A 85 23.53 1.36 46.93
CA GLY A 85 24.85 0.74 46.73
C GLY A 85 24.81 -0.47 45.77
N PRO A 86 25.88 -1.29 45.76
CA PRO A 86 26.03 -2.41 44.84
C PRO A 86 24.87 -3.40 44.89
N VAL A 87 24.52 -3.97 43.74
CA VAL A 87 23.48 -5.00 43.61
C VAL A 87 24.03 -6.41 43.83
N LEU A 88 25.32 -6.61 43.54
CA LEU A 88 26.07 -7.81 43.87
C LEU A 88 26.83 -7.60 45.18
N SER A 89 26.81 -8.61 46.03
CA SER A 89 27.57 -8.60 47.28
C SER A 89 29.00 -9.08 47.02
N SER A 90 29.99 -8.34 47.52
CA SER A 90 31.41 -8.70 47.43
C SER A 90 31.80 -9.89 48.31
N ASP A 91 30.98 -10.20 49.32
CA ASP A 91 31.31 -11.20 50.35
C ASP A 91 30.66 -12.57 50.08
N SER A 92 29.48 -12.58 49.43
CA SER A 92 28.74 -13.77 49.03
C SER A 92 27.71 -13.42 47.97
N LEU A 93 27.75 -14.11 46.82
CA LEU A 93 26.85 -13.85 45.71
C LEU A 93 25.41 -14.29 46.01
N GLU A 94 25.22 -15.30 46.84
CA GLU A 94 23.91 -15.71 47.37
C GLU A 94 23.26 -14.60 48.21
N ALA A 95 24.09 -13.81 48.89
CA ALA A 95 23.65 -12.64 49.66
C ALA A 95 23.43 -11.40 48.78
N SER A 96 23.54 -11.50 47.44
CA SER A 96 23.38 -10.36 46.54
C SER A 96 21.99 -9.76 46.66
N ARG A 97 21.94 -8.43 46.68
CA ARG A 97 20.68 -7.69 46.79
C ARG A 97 19.75 -7.99 45.62
N LEU A 98 20.30 -8.18 44.42
CA LEU A 98 19.51 -8.51 43.24
C LEU A 98 18.67 -9.78 43.45
N LEU A 99 19.25 -10.84 44.02
CA LEU A 99 18.52 -12.08 44.36
C LEU A 99 17.43 -11.85 45.41
N HIS A 100 17.69 -10.98 46.40
CA HIS A 100 16.73 -10.69 47.47
C HIS A 100 15.49 -9.95 46.94
N VAL A 101 15.68 -9.01 46.01
CA VAL A 101 14.58 -8.21 45.44
C VAL A 101 13.77 -9.00 44.43
N ILE A 102 14.41 -9.79 43.54
CA ILE A 102 13.70 -10.62 42.55
C ILE A 102 13.08 -11.88 43.17
N GLY A 103 13.65 -12.36 44.28
CA GLY A 103 13.12 -13.45 45.08
C GLY A 103 12.08 -13.03 46.11
N TYR A 104 11.70 -11.75 46.15
CA TYR A 104 10.68 -11.20 47.07
C TYR A 104 10.98 -11.46 48.55
N THR A 105 12.26 -11.57 48.92
CA THR A 105 12.67 -11.85 50.30
C THR A 105 12.44 -10.64 51.21
N ASP A 106 12.44 -9.42 50.66
CA ASP A 106 11.94 -8.21 51.31
C ASP A 106 10.70 -7.69 50.56
N PRO A 107 9.49 -7.80 51.13
CA PRO A 107 8.25 -7.34 50.51
C PRO A 107 8.23 -5.85 50.17
N ASN A 108 9.05 -5.02 50.84
CA ASN A 108 9.10 -3.57 50.58
C ASN A 108 10.03 -3.20 49.42
N LEU A 109 10.81 -4.16 48.92
CA LEU A 109 11.76 -3.99 47.82
C LEU A 109 11.54 -5.02 46.71
N ALA A 110 10.40 -5.70 46.74
CA ALA A 110 10.03 -6.74 45.79
C ALA A 110 9.98 -6.18 44.36
N MET A 111 10.71 -6.81 43.44
CA MET A 111 10.80 -6.44 42.04
C MET A 111 10.65 -7.68 41.14
N PRO A 112 9.91 -7.63 40.01
CA PRO A 112 9.10 -6.51 39.52
C PRO A 112 7.90 -6.21 40.43
N PRO A 113 7.40 -4.96 40.52
CA PRO A 113 6.26 -4.61 41.38
C PRO A 113 4.92 -5.19 40.89
N THR A 114 4.87 -5.66 39.65
CA THR A 114 3.69 -6.23 38.98
C THR A 114 3.49 -7.72 39.23
N GLY A 115 4.45 -8.38 39.91
CA GLY A 115 4.41 -9.81 40.23
C GLY A 115 5.79 -10.45 40.14
N GLN A 116 5.97 -11.58 40.82
CA GLN A 116 7.23 -12.32 40.85
C GLN A 116 7.57 -12.90 39.47
N LEU A 117 8.86 -12.99 39.16
CA LEU A 117 9.34 -13.60 37.92
C LEU A 117 8.88 -15.07 37.81
N PRO A 118 8.57 -15.57 36.60
CA PRO A 118 8.42 -17.00 36.35
C PRO A 118 9.64 -17.78 36.83
N ALA A 119 9.43 -19.03 37.24
CA ALA A 119 10.49 -19.86 37.82
C ALA A 119 11.70 -20.03 36.87
N ASP A 120 11.46 -20.14 35.57
CA ASP A 120 12.52 -20.30 34.57
C ASP A 120 13.33 -19.00 34.39
N ASP A 121 12.65 -17.84 34.26
CA ASP A 121 13.29 -16.51 34.20
C ASP A 121 14.12 -16.25 35.48
N TYR A 122 13.59 -16.61 36.65
CA TYR A 122 14.30 -16.51 37.93
C TYR A 122 15.54 -17.39 37.96
N ALA A 123 15.45 -18.65 37.54
CA ALA A 123 16.55 -19.59 37.55
C ALA A 123 17.71 -19.15 36.64
N VAL A 124 17.40 -18.52 35.50
CA VAL A 124 18.40 -17.93 34.59
C VAL A 124 19.18 -16.82 35.29
N LEU A 125 18.47 -15.85 35.90
CA LEU A 125 19.12 -14.75 36.61
C LEU A 125 19.85 -15.22 37.87
N GLU A 126 19.30 -16.19 38.59
CA GLU A 126 19.93 -16.77 39.78
C GLU A 126 21.26 -17.40 39.42
N ARG A 127 21.29 -18.26 38.40
CA ARG A 127 22.52 -18.88 37.91
C ARG A 127 23.53 -17.82 37.50
N TRP A 128 23.12 -16.86 36.69
CA TRP A 128 23.98 -15.79 36.20
C TRP A 128 24.61 -14.98 37.33
N ILE A 129 23.84 -14.62 38.37
CA ILE A 129 24.34 -13.90 39.54
C ILE A 129 25.34 -14.75 40.33
N LEU A 130 25.05 -16.03 40.55
CA LEU A 130 25.94 -16.94 41.26
C LEU A 130 27.24 -17.23 40.50
N ASP A 131 27.22 -17.10 39.17
CA ASP A 131 28.41 -17.19 38.31
C ASP A 131 29.20 -15.86 38.27
N GLY A 132 28.81 -14.86 39.06
CA GLY A 132 29.48 -13.56 39.18
C GLY A 132 28.97 -12.51 38.21
N ALA A 133 27.80 -12.74 37.60
CA ALA A 133 27.16 -11.88 36.61
C ALA A 133 28.09 -11.53 35.41
N PRO A 134 28.66 -12.52 34.71
CA PRO A 134 29.49 -12.26 33.54
C PRO A 134 28.68 -11.48 32.49
N TRP A 135 29.23 -10.36 32.03
CA TRP A 135 28.57 -9.43 31.10
C TRP A 135 29.59 -8.97 30.04
N PRO A 136 29.32 -9.14 28.73
CA PRO A 136 30.21 -8.66 27.67
C PRO A 136 30.41 -7.15 27.68
N GLU A 137 31.66 -6.67 27.60
CA GLU A 137 31.95 -5.23 27.58
C GLU A 137 31.89 -4.59 26.17
N ASP A 138 31.64 -5.39 25.13
CA ASP A 138 31.47 -4.94 23.75
C ASP A 138 29.99 -4.69 23.39
N GLU A 139 29.70 -4.37 22.13
CA GLU A 139 28.34 -4.10 21.65
C GLU A 139 27.36 -5.26 21.90
N THR A 140 27.82 -6.50 22.04
CA THR A 140 26.93 -7.65 22.35
C THR A 140 26.36 -7.59 23.76
N GLY A 141 27.00 -6.83 24.66
CA GLY A 141 26.53 -6.56 26.01
C GLY A 141 25.77 -5.24 26.16
N ARG A 142 25.61 -4.45 25.10
CA ARG A 142 24.81 -3.22 25.16
C ARG A 142 23.33 -3.56 25.00
N LEU A 143 22.54 -3.32 26.06
CA LEU A 143 21.11 -3.59 26.10
C LEU A 143 20.25 -2.33 25.88
N ALA A 144 20.77 -1.16 26.26
CA ALA A 144 20.13 0.14 26.01
C ALA A 144 21.19 1.24 25.86
N ASP A 145 20.79 2.39 25.31
CA ASP A 145 21.65 3.57 25.29
C ASP A 145 21.55 4.35 26.62
N PRO A 146 22.62 4.42 27.44
CA PRO A 146 22.58 5.08 28.75
C PRO A 146 22.27 6.58 28.69
N ASP A 147 22.48 7.22 27.54
CA ASP A 147 22.24 8.64 27.31
C ASP A 147 20.97 8.93 26.48
N ALA A 148 20.19 7.89 26.13
CA ALA A 148 18.96 8.09 25.37
C ALA A 148 17.95 8.92 26.17
N HIS A 149 17.46 10.01 25.57
CA HIS A 149 16.42 10.87 26.12
C HIS A 149 15.16 10.05 26.46
N PRO A 150 14.43 10.34 27.57
CA PRO A 150 13.21 9.62 27.95
C PRO A 150 12.09 9.93 26.96
N LEU A 151 12.11 9.24 25.84
CA LEU A 151 10.89 8.97 25.12
C LEU A 151 10.43 7.65 25.69
N VAL A 152 9.45 7.77 26.59
CA VAL A 152 8.62 6.67 27.05
C VAL A 152 8.39 5.78 25.83
N ARG A 153 9.04 4.60 25.81
CA ARG A 153 8.55 3.48 25.02
C ARG A 153 7.19 3.21 25.64
N THR A 154 6.19 3.93 25.14
CA THR A 154 4.82 3.53 25.34
C THR A 154 4.83 2.20 24.65
N SER A 155 4.87 1.10 25.43
CA SER A 155 4.67 -0.24 24.88
C SER A 155 3.53 -0.08 23.91
N ILE A 156 3.78 -0.31 22.62
CA ILE A 156 2.78 -0.17 21.59
C ILE A 156 1.63 -1.09 22.03
N LYS A 157 0.57 -0.52 22.63
CA LYS A 157 -0.56 -1.30 23.12
C LYS A 157 -1.46 -1.73 21.96
N GLY A 158 -1.28 -1.12 20.79
CA GLY A 158 -1.79 -1.62 19.52
C GLY A 158 -0.70 -2.40 18.81
N ASP A 159 -0.49 -3.66 19.18
CA ASP A 159 0.25 -4.55 18.30
C ASP A 159 -0.51 -4.72 16.96
N ALA A 160 0.04 -5.48 16.02
CA ALA A 160 -0.64 -5.74 14.75
C ALA A 160 -2.06 -6.35 14.92
N ASN A 161 -2.43 -6.84 16.11
CA ASN A 161 -3.75 -7.37 16.43
C ASN A 161 -4.78 -6.32 16.86
N TRP A 162 -4.42 -5.03 16.90
CA TRP A 162 -5.37 -3.97 17.18
C TRP A 162 -6.49 -3.94 16.15
N TRP A 163 -7.74 -3.73 16.59
CA TRP A 163 -8.93 -3.88 15.74
C TRP A 163 -8.89 -3.05 14.46
N ALA A 164 -8.25 -1.88 14.47
CA ALA A 164 -8.16 -0.98 13.32
C ALA A 164 -7.15 -1.44 12.26
N TYR A 165 -6.24 -2.37 12.60
CA TYR A 165 -5.26 -2.95 11.67
C TYR A 165 -5.65 -4.35 11.20
N GLN A 166 -6.78 -4.86 11.67
CA GLN A 166 -7.32 -6.14 11.21
C GLN A 166 -8.16 -5.93 9.94
N PRO A 167 -8.23 -6.94 9.05
CA PRO A 167 -9.16 -6.90 7.92
C PRO A 167 -10.59 -6.63 8.39
N LEU A 168 -11.34 -5.84 7.63
CA LEU A 168 -12.77 -5.65 7.87
C LEU A 168 -13.47 -7.01 7.83
N MET A 169 -14.29 -7.30 8.85
CA MET A 169 -15.06 -8.52 8.94
C MET A 169 -16.54 -8.20 8.75
N ASP A 170 -17.28 -9.13 8.15
CA ASP A 170 -18.74 -9.05 8.08
C ASP A 170 -19.32 -9.06 9.50
N VAL A 171 -19.98 -7.97 9.87
CA VAL A 171 -20.67 -7.85 11.16
C VAL A 171 -22.12 -8.28 10.97
N PRO A 172 -22.62 -9.28 11.73
CA PRO A 172 -24.02 -9.67 11.64
C PRO A 172 -24.92 -8.51 12.06
N THR A 173 -25.86 -8.14 11.19
CA THR A 173 -26.87 -7.13 11.49
C THR A 173 -27.78 -7.63 12.61
N PRO A 174 -27.94 -6.87 13.72
CA PRO A 174 -28.85 -7.25 14.79
C PRO A 174 -30.29 -7.14 14.30
N VAL A 175 -31.16 -8.01 14.81
CA VAL A 175 -32.61 -7.89 14.59
C VAL A 175 -33.20 -7.19 15.80
N VAL A 176 -33.73 -5.98 15.62
CA VAL A 176 -34.36 -5.20 16.67
C VAL A 176 -35.88 -5.40 16.67
N ALA A 177 -36.53 -5.13 17.80
CA ALA A 177 -37.96 -5.39 17.97
C ALA A 177 -38.86 -4.51 17.08
N ASP A 178 -38.38 -3.31 16.75
CA ASP A 178 -39.08 -2.38 15.88
C ASP A 178 -38.74 -2.69 14.41
N GLU A 179 -39.68 -3.31 13.71
CA GLU A 179 -39.48 -3.77 12.33
C GLU A 179 -39.08 -2.65 11.36
N ALA A 180 -39.47 -1.40 11.63
CA ALA A 180 -39.11 -0.27 10.77
C ALA A 180 -37.59 -0.02 10.73
N TRP A 181 -36.88 -0.33 11.82
CA TRP A 181 -35.43 -0.16 11.93
C TRP A 181 -34.64 -1.32 11.34
N ASN A 182 -35.29 -2.43 10.97
CA ASN A 182 -34.63 -3.58 10.35
C ASN A 182 -34.53 -3.45 8.81
N ALA A 183 -35.04 -2.37 8.22
CA ALA A 183 -34.99 -2.13 6.78
C ALA A 183 -33.58 -1.79 6.28
N ASP A 184 -32.81 -1.03 7.06
CA ASP A 184 -31.42 -0.68 6.79
C ASP A 184 -30.49 -1.27 7.87
N PRO A 185 -29.39 -1.96 7.50
CA PRO A 185 -28.46 -2.54 8.47
C PRO A 185 -27.84 -1.53 9.45
N ILE A 186 -27.60 -0.29 9.01
CA ILE A 186 -27.03 0.78 9.83
C ILE A 186 -28.05 1.21 10.89
N ASP A 187 -29.30 1.38 10.50
CA ASP A 187 -30.38 1.73 11.41
C ASP A 187 -30.56 0.66 12.48
N ALA A 188 -30.55 -0.62 12.09
CA ALA A 188 -30.63 -1.73 13.04
C ALA A 188 -29.48 -1.72 14.05
N LEU A 189 -28.25 -1.45 13.61
CA LEU A 189 -27.07 -1.33 14.47
C LEU A 189 -27.20 -0.17 15.46
N ILE A 190 -27.66 1.00 15.00
CA ILE A 190 -27.90 2.17 15.85
C ILE A 190 -29.00 1.86 16.86
N ARG A 191 -30.11 1.27 16.41
CA ARG A 191 -31.26 0.98 17.27
C ARG A 191 -30.91 -0.02 18.37
N ALA A 192 -30.17 -1.07 18.04
CA ALA A 192 -29.72 -2.04 19.04
C ALA A 192 -28.91 -1.37 20.15
N ARG A 193 -28.02 -0.42 19.82
CA ARG A 193 -27.25 0.34 20.81
C ARG A 193 -28.09 1.31 21.63
N LEU A 194 -29.13 1.91 21.05
CA LEU A 194 -30.08 2.75 21.78
C LEU A 194 -30.91 1.93 22.77
N ASP A 195 -31.42 0.77 22.34
CA ASP A 195 -32.19 -0.14 23.19
C ASP A 195 -31.34 -0.64 24.38
N ASP A 196 -30.08 -1.03 24.14
CA ASP A 196 -29.12 -1.42 25.18
C ASP A 196 -28.84 -0.29 26.19
N ALA A 197 -28.80 0.96 25.70
CA ALA A 197 -28.59 2.14 26.53
C ALA A 197 -29.89 2.63 27.21
N GLY A 198 -31.05 2.04 26.90
CA GLY A 198 -32.35 2.50 27.39
C GLY A 198 -32.73 3.89 26.88
N LEU A 199 -32.28 4.25 25.67
CA LEU A 199 -32.53 5.54 25.04
C LEU A 199 -33.59 5.42 23.95
N GLU A 200 -34.48 6.40 23.88
CA GLU A 200 -35.46 6.50 22.79
C GLU A 200 -34.93 7.39 21.67
N PRO A 201 -35.10 7.00 20.38
CA PRO A 201 -34.77 7.85 19.25
C PRO A 201 -35.56 9.17 19.29
N VAL A 202 -34.93 10.25 18.85
CA VAL A 202 -35.65 11.51 18.61
C VAL A 202 -36.52 11.38 17.37
N GLY A 203 -37.68 12.06 17.37
CA GLY A 203 -38.56 12.09 16.20
C GLY A 203 -37.90 12.75 14.98
N LEU A 204 -38.44 12.44 13.79
CA LEU A 204 -37.98 13.03 12.53
C LEU A 204 -38.11 14.57 12.55
N ALA A 205 -37.21 15.21 11.82
CA ALA A 205 -37.29 16.64 11.58
C ALA A 205 -38.54 17.01 10.76
N THR A 206 -39.04 18.24 10.94
CA THR A 206 -40.17 18.72 10.13
C THR A 206 -39.73 18.88 8.66
N PRO A 207 -40.64 18.80 7.68
CA PRO A 207 -40.25 18.91 6.28
C PRO A 207 -39.56 20.25 5.95
N GLU A 208 -39.92 21.35 6.62
CA GLU A 208 -39.22 22.64 6.48
C GLU A 208 -37.77 22.57 7.00
N GLN A 209 -37.54 21.83 8.07
CA GLN A 209 -36.19 21.60 8.61
C GLN A 209 -35.38 20.68 7.70
N LEU A 210 -36.01 19.64 7.14
CA LEU A 210 -35.39 18.69 6.24
C LEU A 210 -34.86 19.38 4.98
N ILE A 211 -35.70 20.11 4.24
CA ILE A 211 -35.24 20.81 3.03
C ILE A 211 -34.15 21.83 3.35
N ARG A 212 -34.32 22.59 4.43
CA ARG A 212 -33.32 23.58 4.84
C ARG A 212 -31.96 22.92 5.10
N ARG A 213 -31.92 21.85 5.89
CA ARG A 213 -30.67 21.16 6.25
C ARG A 213 -30.04 20.54 5.01
N ALA A 214 -30.80 19.78 4.23
CA ALA A 214 -30.30 19.12 3.03
C ALA A 214 -29.66 20.10 2.03
N THR A 215 -30.30 21.25 1.76
CA THR A 215 -29.72 22.23 0.81
C THR A 215 -28.44 22.88 1.37
N PHE A 216 -28.41 23.23 2.66
CA PHE A 216 -27.17 23.77 3.25
C PHE A 216 -26.04 22.74 3.32
N ASP A 217 -26.36 21.49 3.66
CA ASP A 217 -25.36 20.43 3.85
C ASP A 217 -24.81 19.94 2.51
N LEU A 218 -25.64 19.89 1.45
CA LEU A 218 -25.21 19.42 0.14
C LEU A 218 -24.63 20.54 -0.72
N THR A 219 -25.27 21.71 -0.80
CA THR A 219 -24.85 22.78 -1.74
C THR A 219 -24.31 24.02 -1.04
N GLY A 220 -24.42 24.13 0.29
CA GLY A 220 -24.03 25.33 1.04
C GLY A 220 -24.97 26.53 0.86
N LEU A 221 -26.04 26.38 0.09
CA LEU A 221 -26.97 27.45 -0.25
C LEU A 221 -28.31 27.25 0.46
N PRO A 222 -29.06 28.33 0.76
CA PRO A 222 -30.44 28.19 1.23
C PRO A 222 -31.35 27.74 0.08
N PRO A 223 -32.42 26.96 0.35
CA PRO A 223 -33.45 26.70 -0.65
C PRO A 223 -34.23 27.99 -0.96
N THR A 224 -34.68 28.12 -2.20
CA THR A 224 -35.59 29.20 -2.60
C THR A 224 -37.00 28.96 -2.05
N PRO A 225 -37.84 30.01 -1.88
CA PRO A 225 -39.22 29.84 -1.45
C PRO A 225 -40.02 28.87 -2.34
N ASP A 226 -39.85 28.93 -3.65
CA ASP A 226 -40.54 28.05 -4.60
C ASP A 226 -40.09 26.58 -4.51
N GLU A 227 -38.83 26.33 -4.12
CA GLU A 227 -38.36 24.96 -3.84
C GLU A 227 -38.94 24.42 -2.54
N VAL A 228 -39.04 25.26 -1.51
CA VAL A 228 -39.70 24.89 -0.24
C VAL A 228 -41.15 24.52 -0.50
N ASP A 229 -41.92 25.39 -1.16
CA ASP A 229 -43.35 25.14 -1.41
C ASP A 229 -43.57 23.87 -2.23
N ARG A 230 -42.74 23.63 -3.27
CA ARG A 230 -42.80 22.39 -4.06
C ARG A 230 -42.48 21.15 -3.24
N PHE A 231 -41.43 21.20 -2.43
CA PHE A 231 -41.05 20.07 -1.58
C PHE A 231 -42.13 19.77 -0.55
N LEU A 232 -42.63 20.78 0.17
CA LEU A 232 -43.69 20.62 1.16
C LEU A 232 -44.94 19.99 0.54
N HIS A 233 -45.34 20.47 -0.64
CA HIS A 233 -46.50 19.91 -1.35
C HIS A 233 -46.30 18.46 -1.77
N ALA A 234 -45.11 18.11 -2.29
CA ALA A 234 -44.80 16.72 -2.65
C ALA A 234 -44.78 15.81 -1.41
N TYR A 235 -44.17 16.29 -0.33
CA TYR A 235 -44.00 15.58 0.94
C TYR A 235 -45.34 15.28 1.64
N GLU A 236 -46.37 16.13 1.47
CA GLU A 236 -47.72 15.85 1.99
C GLU A 236 -48.32 14.56 1.40
N SER A 237 -47.99 14.25 0.14
CA SER A 237 -48.53 13.10 -0.58
C SER A 237 -47.65 11.86 -0.53
N ASP A 238 -46.33 12.04 -0.60
CA ASP A 238 -45.33 10.97 -0.64
C ASP A 238 -44.03 11.45 0.03
N PRO A 239 -43.91 11.34 1.36
CA PRO A 239 -42.73 11.79 2.11
C PRO A 239 -41.41 11.19 1.61
N ASP A 240 -41.39 9.88 1.40
CA ASP A 240 -40.17 9.14 1.03
C ASP A 240 -39.74 9.50 -0.39
N GLY A 241 -40.68 9.49 -1.34
CA GLY A 241 -40.40 9.88 -2.72
C GLY A 241 -39.99 11.35 -2.86
N ALA A 242 -40.62 12.25 -2.09
CA ALA A 242 -40.25 13.66 -2.07
C ALA A 242 -38.86 13.89 -1.48
N TRP A 243 -38.48 13.15 -0.45
CA TRP A 243 -37.16 13.20 0.16
C TRP A 243 -36.07 12.71 -0.80
N SER A 244 -36.24 11.53 -1.40
CA SER A 244 -35.28 11.00 -2.38
C SER A 244 -35.11 11.95 -3.57
N ALA A 245 -36.22 12.44 -4.16
CA ALA A 245 -36.15 13.37 -5.29
C ALA A 245 -35.50 14.71 -4.94
N LEU A 246 -35.63 15.17 -3.68
CA LEU A 246 -34.90 16.35 -3.20
C LEU A 246 -33.39 16.08 -3.14
N VAL A 247 -32.98 14.95 -2.56
CA VAL A 247 -31.57 14.59 -2.43
C VAL A 247 -30.91 14.41 -3.80
N ASP A 248 -31.53 13.65 -4.70
CA ASP A 248 -31.01 13.42 -6.06
C ASP A 248 -30.79 14.75 -6.79
N ARG A 249 -31.79 15.65 -6.74
CA ARG A 249 -31.68 16.98 -7.35
C ARG A 249 -30.55 17.83 -6.75
N LEU A 250 -30.29 17.70 -5.46
CA LEU A 250 -29.23 18.47 -4.79
C LEU A 250 -27.84 17.90 -5.09
N LEU A 251 -27.71 16.58 -5.25
CA LEU A 251 -26.47 15.93 -5.68
C LEU A 251 -26.16 16.23 -7.16
N ASP A 252 -27.20 16.35 -8.00
CA ASP A 252 -27.07 16.74 -9.41
C ASP A 252 -26.77 18.25 -9.62
N ASP A 253 -26.86 19.08 -8.56
CA ASP A 253 -26.60 20.52 -8.66
C ASP A 253 -25.08 20.77 -8.67
N PRO A 254 -24.52 21.53 -9.64
CA PRO A 254 -23.08 21.82 -9.68
C PRO A 254 -22.51 22.43 -8.38
N ALA A 255 -23.35 23.12 -7.61
CA ALA A 255 -22.97 23.69 -6.31
C ALA A 255 -22.63 22.62 -5.26
N TYR A 256 -23.06 21.36 -5.43
CA TYR A 256 -22.68 20.24 -4.58
C TYR A 256 -21.16 20.05 -4.57
N GLY A 257 -20.56 19.82 -5.74
CA GLY A 257 -19.11 19.67 -5.90
C GLY A 257 -18.35 20.92 -5.47
N GLU A 258 -18.86 22.13 -5.75
CA GLU A 258 -18.25 23.37 -5.26
C GLU A 258 -18.25 23.47 -3.72
N HIS A 259 -19.36 23.05 -3.08
CA HIS A 259 -19.49 23.07 -1.64
C HIS A 259 -18.55 22.06 -0.98
N TRP A 260 -18.58 20.81 -1.45
CA TRP A 260 -17.83 19.70 -0.89
C TRP A 260 -16.33 19.78 -1.21
N ALA A 261 -15.95 20.30 -2.37
CA ALA A 261 -14.55 20.48 -2.74
C ALA A 261 -13.82 21.38 -1.74
N ARG A 262 -14.46 22.41 -1.16
CA ARG A 262 -13.81 23.25 -0.15
C ARG A 262 -13.32 22.44 1.05
N HIS A 263 -14.10 21.47 1.51
CA HIS A 263 -13.71 20.61 2.62
C HIS A 263 -12.47 19.78 2.27
N TRP A 264 -12.41 19.23 1.06
CA TRP A 264 -11.25 18.49 0.59
C TRP A 264 -10.03 19.40 0.41
N LEU A 265 -10.21 20.53 -0.26
CA LEU A 265 -9.15 21.49 -0.59
C LEU A 265 -8.47 22.06 0.66
N ASP A 266 -9.22 22.25 1.75
CA ASP A 266 -8.67 22.62 3.05
C ASP A 266 -7.74 21.51 3.60
N GLN A 267 -8.12 20.23 3.49
CA GLN A 267 -7.31 19.10 3.97
C GLN A 267 -6.00 18.96 3.20
N VAL A 268 -6.04 19.11 1.88
CA VAL A 268 -4.82 19.02 1.04
C VAL A 268 -4.03 20.32 0.97
N ARG A 269 -4.45 21.36 1.71
CA ARG A 269 -3.77 22.65 1.87
C ARG A 269 -3.64 23.40 0.56
N TYR A 270 -4.75 23.44 -0.17
CA TYR A 270 -4.85 24.21 -1.39
C TYR A 270 -4.66 25.70 -1.12
N ALA A 271 -3.76 26.32 -1.88
CA ALA A 271 -3.56 27.76 -1.91
C ALA A 271 -3.17 28.19 -3.32
N GLU A 272 -3.61 29.39 -3.72
CA GLU A 272 -3.25 29.99 -5.02
C GLU A 272 -1.87 30.66 -5.01
N THR A 273 -1.20 30.67 -3.86
CA THR A 273 0.13 31.24 -3.65
C THR A 273 1.06 30.27 -2.89
N ASN A 274 2.34 30.60 -2.81
CA ASN A 274 3.37 29.77 -2.20
C ASN A 274 3.28 29.68 -0.67
N GLY A 275 2.57 30.61 -0.01
CA GLY A 275 2.40 30.62 1.44
C GLY A 275 3.70 30.87 2.22
N TYR A 276 4.74 31.42 1.58
CA TYR A 276 6.06 31.63 2.18
C TYR A 276 6.71 32.93 1.73
N GLU A 277 7.32 33.69 2.65
CA GLU A 277 8.06 34.96 2.48
C GLU A 277 7.71 35.85 1.26
N ARG A 278 8.19 35.51 0.06
CA ARG A 278 7.95 36.26 -1.19
C ARG A 278 6.54 36.06 -1.77
N ASP A 279 5.89 35.00 -1.33
CA ASP A 279 4.52 34.56 -1.60
C ASP A 279 4.08 34.71 -3.06
N GLY A 280 4.81 34.01 -3.96
CA GLY A 280 4.51 33.98 -5.38
C GLY A 280 3.22 33.22 -5.71
N THR A 281 2.57 33.56 -6.83
CA THR A 281 1.37 32.86 -7.32
C THR A 281 1.69 31.49 -7.90
N LYS A 282 0.83 30.49 -7.63
CA LYS A 282 0.86 29.17 -8.29
C LYS A 282 -0.04 29.19 -9.53
N THR A 283 0.47 29.69 -10.66
CA THR A 283 -0.30 30.08 -11.86
C THR A 283 -1.34 29.07 -12.37
N ASN A 284 -1.09 27.76 -12.26
CA ASN A 284 -1.96 26.70 -12.80
C ASN A 284 -2.68 25.88 -11.73
N ILE A 285 -2.55 26.21 -10.44
CA ILE A 285 -3.06 25.34 -9.37
C ILE A 285 -4.59 25.27 -9.32
N TRP A 286 -5.28 26.29 -9.82
CA TRP A 286 -6.74 26.32 -9.94
C TRP A 286 -7.32 25.13 -10.73
N ARG A 287 -6.53 24.53 -11.62
CA ARG A 287 -6.93 23.33 -12.36
C ARG A 287 -7.17 22.14 -11.42
N TYR A 288 -6.35 22.01 -10.37
CA TYR A 288 -6.53 21.00 -9.34
C TYR A 288 -7.84 21.22 -8.57
N ARG A 289 -8.13 22.47 -8.16
CA ARG A 289 -9.42 22.83 -7.54
C ARG A 289 -10.59 22.41 -8.42
N ASP A 290 -10.54 22.79 -9.69
CA ASP A 290 -11.63 22.50 -10.62
C ASP A 290 -11.75 21.00 -10.91
N TRP A 291 -10.64 20.25 -10.87
CA TRP A 291 -10.66 18.79 -10.96
C TRP A 291 -11.34 18.16 -9.74
N VAL A 292 -11.04 18.61 -8.51
CA VAL A 292 -11.73 18.12 -7.30
C VAL A 292 -13.24 18.37 -7.39
N ILE A 293 -13.64 19.56 -7.83
CA ILE A 293 -15.06 19.92 -8.01
C ILE A 293 -15.73 18.97 -9.01
N ARG A 294 -15.10 18.71 -10.16
CA ARG A 294 -15.63 17.78 -11.17
C ARG A 294 -15.69 16.35 -10.64
N ALA A 295 -14.64 15.85 -10.01
CA ALA A 295 -14.60 14.51 -9.47
C ALA A 295 -15.74 14.23 -8.47
N LEU A 296 -16.10 15.22 -7.66
CA LEU A 296 -17.25 15.13 -6.75
C LEU A 296 -18.60 15.16 -7.49
N ASN A 297 -18.78 16.06 -8.46
CA ASN A 297 -20.01 16.16 -9.24
C ASN A 297 -20.25 14.95 -10.16
N ASP A 298 -19.17 14.35 -10.65
CA ASP A 298 -19.21 13.17 -11.54
C ASP A 298 -19.32 11.85 -10.76
N ASP A 299 -19.46 11.91 -9.42
CA ASP A 299 -19.49 10.76 -8.51
C ASP A 299 -18.31 9.79 -8.74
N MET A 300 -17.10 10.35 -8.84
CA MET A 300 -15.90 9.57 -9.07
C MET A 300 -15.70 8.54 -7.93
N PRO A 301 -15.48 7.25 -8.24
CA PRO A 301 -15.17 6.26 -7.24
C PRO A 301 -14.01 6.70 -6.35
N TYR A 302 -14.19 6.58 -5.03
CA TYR A 302 -13.24 7.14 -4.06
C TYR A 302 -11.85 6.53 -4.21
N ASP A 303 -11.74 5.24 -4.51
CA ASP A 303 -10.47 4.58 -4.81
C ASP A 303 -9.74 5.23 -6.00
N ARG A 304 -10.46 5.50 -7.09
CA ARG A 304 -9.94 6.23 -8.24
C ARG A 304 -9.52 7.66 -7.88
N PHE A 305 -10.37 8.37 -7.13
CA PHE A 305 -10.08 9.73 -6.66
C PHE A 305 -8.78 9.81 -5.86
N LEU A 306 -8.51 8.84 -4.99
CA LEU A 306 -7.25 8.79 -4.23
C LEU A 306 -6.05 8.42 -5.11
N ILE A 307 -6.18 7.39 -5.96
CA ILE A 307 -5.07 6.93 -6.80
C ILE A 307 -4.65 8.01 -7.79
N GLU A 308 -5.58 8.70 -8.44
CA GLU A 308 -5.24 9.76 -9.41
C GLU A 308 -4.46 10.93 -8.75
N GLN A 309 -4.73 11.25 -7.49
CA GLN A 309 -3.98 12.30 -6.77
C GLN A 309 -2.57 11.87 -6.38
N LEU A 310 -2.38 10.59 -6.02
CA LEU A 310 -1.09 10.07 -5.56
C LEU A 310 -0.18 9.58 -6.68
N ALA A 311 -0.75 9.09 -7.78
CA ALA A 311 -0.03 8.39 -8.84
C ALA A 311 -0.66 8.60 -10.23
N GLY A 312 -1.38 9.71 -10.45
CA GLY A 312 -2.03 9.98 -11.74
C GLY A 312 -1.05 10.15 -12.91
N ASP A 313 0.15 10.65 -12.64
CA ASP A 313 1.26 10.69 -13.61
C ASP A 313 1.78 9.29 -13.97
N GLU A 314 1.96 8.42 -12.98
CA GLU A 314 2.32 7.02 -13.22
C GLU A 314 1.20 6.27 -13.97
N LEU A 315 -0.07 6.50 -13.64
CA LEU A 315 -1.21 5.94 -14.36
C LEU A 315 -1.22 6.36 -15.83
N ALA A 316 -0.97 7.64 -16.11
CA ALA A 316 -0.88 8.16 -17.48
C ALA A 316 0.27 7.53 -18.26
N MET A 317 1.39 7.22 -17.60
CA MET A 317 2.52 6.52 -18.22
C MET A 317 2.25 5.03 -18.46
N LEU A 318 1.54 4.37 -17.55
CA LEU A 318 1.29 2.93 -17.61
C LEU A 318 0.12 2.56 -18.53
N ARG A 319 -0.73 3.53 -18.89
CA ARG A 319 -1.89 3.30 -19.78
C ARG A 319 -2.00 4.37 -20.87
N PRO A 320 -0.99 4.50 -21.75
CA PRO A 320 -0.96 5.54 -22.77
C PRO A 320 -2.05 5.39 -23.84
N ASP A 321 -2.65 4.21 -23.97
CA ASP A 321 -3.70 3.88 -24.94
C ASP A 321 -5.13 3.91 -24.35
N GLU A 322 -5.26 4.00 -23.02
CA GLU A 322 -6.50 4.45 -22.42
C GLU A 322 -6.49 5.97 -22.54
N ASP A 323 -7.64 6.62 -22.76
CA ASP A 323 -7.76 8.06 -22.55
C ASP A 323 -7.54 8.32 -21.03
N VAL A 324 -6.31 8.17 -20.53
CA VAL A 324 -5.91 8.65 -19.21
C VAL A 324 -5.91 10.15 -19.35
N ASP A 325 -7.12 10.64 -19.13
CA ASP A 325 -7.56 12.00 -19.31
C ASP A 325 -6.54 12.95 -18.64
N ASP A 326 -6.32 14.12 -19.24
CA ASP A 326 -5.49 15.19 -18.66
C ASP A 326 -5.87 15.45 -17.18
N ALA A 327 -7.10 15.06 -16.79
CA ALA A 327 -7.59 14.94 -15.43
C ALA A 327 -6.66 14.21 -14.44
N ALA A 328 -6.12 13.03 -14.75
CA ALA A 328 -5.27 12.29 -13.81
C ALA A 328 -3.92 13.01 -13.56
N LEU A 329 -3.37 13.64 -14.60
CA LEU A 329 -2.19 14.49 -14.49
C LEU A 329 -2.48 15.75 -13.66
N ILE A 330 -3.66 16.35 -13.83
CA ILE A 330 -4.12 17.49 -13.01
C ILE A 330 -4.25 17.06 -11.54
N ALA A 331 -4.77 15.86 -11.26
CA ALA A 331 -4.93 15.32 -9.91
C ALA A 331 -3.59 15.18 -9.19
N THR A 332 -2.52 14.77 -9.90
CA THR A 332 -1.15 14.71 -9.36
C THR A 332 -0.59 16.10 -8.98
N GLY A 333 -1.30 17.18 -9.35
CA GLY A 333 -1.11 18.52 -8.80
C GLY A 333 -1.16 18.59 -7.27
N TYR A 334 -1.66 17.55 -6.58
CA TYR A 334 -1.54 17.36 -5.13
C TYR A 334 -0.14 17.67 -4.59
N TYR A 335 0.92 17.17 -5.26
CA TYR A 335 2.30 17.39 -4.84
C TYR A 335 2.84 18.82 -5.07
N ARG A 336 1.99 19.73 -5.53
CA ARG A 336 2.32 21.15 -5.75
C ARG A 336 1.59 22.07 -4.77
N LEU A 337 0.75 21.48 -3.92
CA LEU A 337 0.07 22.15 -2.82
C LEU A 337 1.01 22.34 -1.63
N GLY A 338 0.55 23.09 -0.63
CA GLY A 338 1.38 23.42 0.53
C GLY A 338 2.40 24.53 0.28
N VAL A 339 3.25 24.71 1.27
CA VAL A 339 4.22 25.82 1.35
C VAL A 339 5.39 25.56 0.38
N TRP A 340 5.80 26.59 -0.36
CA TRP A 340 6.96 26.52 -1.23
C TRP A 340 7.92 27.68 -0.97
N ASP A 341 9.16 27.37 -0.61
CA ASP A 341 10.25 28.34 -0.49
C ASP A 341 11.00 28.45 -1.81
N ASP A 342 10.89 29.60 -2.49
CA ASP A 342 11.53 29.85 -3.78
C ASP A 342 12.98 30.33 -3.69
N GLU A 343 13.46 30.65 -2.48
CA GLU A 343 14.83 31.13 -2.24
C GLU A 343 15.40 30.59 -0.90
N PRO A 344 15.47 29.26 -0.72
CA PRO A 344 15.83 28.68 0.57
C PRO A 344 17.29 29.01 0.93
N ALA A 345 17.47 29.49 2.18
CA ALA A 345 18.79 29.75 2.74
C ALA A 345 19.61 28.46 2.92
N ASP A 346 18.93 27.36 3.30
CA ASP A 346 19.47 26.00 3.32
C ASP A 346 18.61 25.08 2.43
N PRO A 347 19.05 24.81 1.18
CA PRO A 347 18.29 23.98 0.24
C PRO A 347 18.10 22.53 0.70
N VAL A 348 19.03 21.98 1.49
CA VAL A 348 18.94 20.59 1.97
C VAL A 348 17.86 20.49 3.04
N GLN A 349 17.85 21.45 3.97
CA GLN A 349 16.80 21.51 4.99
C GLN A 349 15.43 21.77 4.34
N ALA A 350 15.33 22.72 3.41
CA ALA A 350 14.08 23.04 2.73
C ALA A 350 13.49 21.82 1.99
N ARG A 351 14.33 21.03 1.31
CA ARG A 351 13.89 19.79 0.67
C ARG A 351 13.43 18.73 1.68
N ALA A 352 14.13 18.58 2.79
CA ALA A 352 13.72 17.66 3.84
C ALA A 352 12.38 18.06 4.49
N ASP A 353 12.16 19.36 4.68
CA ASP A 353 10.91 19.92 5.19
C ASP A 353 9.75 19.75 4.19
N GLU A 354 9.99 19.95 2.89
CA GLU A 354 9.00 19.70 1.83
C GLU A 354 8.56 18.22 1.80
N LEU A 355 9.50 17.28 1.84
CA LEU A 355 9.18 15.85 1.84
C LEU A 355 8.45 15.42 3.11
N ALA A 356 8.87 15.93 4.26
CA ALA A 356 8.17 15.68 5.52
C ALA A 356 6.73 16.20 5.46
N ASP A 357 6.53 17.39 4.91
CA ASP A 357 5.23 18.02 4.75
C ASP A 357 4.26 17.20 3.86
N VAL A 358 4.78 16.64 2.75
CA VAL A 358 4.03 15.72 1.87
C VAL A 358 3.69 14.41 2.59
N VAL A 359 4.65 13.80 3.29
CA VAL A 359 4.42 12.54 4.04
C VAL A 359 3.39 12.72 5.14
N ASP A 360 3.54 13.79 5.93
CA ASP A 360 2.67 14.08 7.06
C ASP A 360 1.22 14.28 6.58
N THR A 361 1.04 14.99 5.47
CA THR A 361 -0.28 15.25 4.89
C THR A 361 -0.85 14.03 4.21
N THR A 362 -0.04 13.25 3.50
CA THR A 362 -0.52 12.01 2.89
C THR A 362 -1.03 11.06 3.96
N GLY A 363 -0.28 10.89 5.05
CA GLY A 363 -0.70 10.08 6.18
C GLY A 363 -1.99 10.59 6.84
N GLN A 364 -2.11 11.90 7.07
CA GLN A 364 -3.29 12.47 7.72
C GLN A 364 -4.55 12.42 6.83
N VAL A 365 -4.42 12.82 5.57
CA VAL A 365 -5.57 13.00 4.67
C VAL A 365 -6.03 11.67 4.06
N PHE A 366 -5.11 10.82 3.64
CA PHE A 366 -5.45 9.60 2.90
C PHE A 366 -5.54 8.37 3.82
N MET A 367 -4.77 8.32 4.90
CA MET A 367 -4.77 7.19 5.83
C MET A 367 -5.50 7.49 7.15
N GLY A 368 -5.78 8.77 7.46
CA GLY A 368 -6.33 9.16 8.75
C GLY A 368 -5.34 8.97 9.92
N MET A 369 -4.03 8.97 9.64
CA MET A 369 -2.97 8.65 10.61
C MET A 369 -2.01 9.81 10.84
N THR A 370 -1.59 10.00 12.09
CA THR A 370 -0.65 11.07 12.47
C THR A 370 0.82 10.65 12.29
N VAL A 371 1.17 10.19 11.10
CA VAL A 371 2.51 9.65 10.78
C VAL A 371 3.64 10.63 11.11
N GLY A 372 3.40 11.95 11.03
CA GLY A 372 4.39 12.99 11.32
C GLY A 372 4.98 12.99 12.73
N CYS A 373 4.30 12.40 13.73
CA CYS A 373 4.94 12.19 15.03
C CYS A 373 6.17 11.28 14.93
N ALA A 374 6.18 10.36 13.96
CA ALA A 374 7.26 9.42 13.73
C ALA A 374 8.55 10.10 13.20
N ARG A 375 8.49 11.36 12.79
CA ARG A 375 9.63 12.13 12.26
C ARG A 375 10.78 12.22 13.26
N CYS A 376 10.48 12.55 14.51
CA CYS A 376 11.50 12.78 15.54
C CYS A 376 11.76 11.56 16.42
N HIS A 377 10.78 10.64 16.50
CA HIS A 377 10.81 9.46 17.36
C HIS A 377 9.75 8.46 16.94
N ASP A 378 9.83 7.18 17.33
CA ASP A 378 8.75 6.22 17.07
C ASP A 378 7.38 6.75 17.51
N HIS A 379 6.35 6.49 16.71
CA HIS A 379 5.03 7.04 16.94
C HIS A 379 4.48 6.64 18.32
N LYS A 380 3.85 7.59 19.04
CA LYS A 380 3.50 7.42 20.45
C LYS A 380 2.48 6.31 20.72
N ALA A 381 1.54 6.10 19.79
CA ALA A 381 0.39 5.21 19.98
C ALA A 381 0.32 4.10 18.92
N ASP A 382 0.43 4.48 17.65
CA ASP A 382 0.44 3.57 16.51
C ASP A 382 1.78 2.85 16.30
N PRO A 383 1.79 1.63 15.72
CA PRO A 383 2.98 0.82 15.49
C PRO A 383 3.80 1.31 14.29
N ILE A 384 4.19 2.58 14.30
CA ILE A 384 4.96 3.21 13.22
C ILE A 384 6.31 3.61 13.78
N SER A 385 7.37 2.92 13.35
CA SER A 385 8.73 3.31 13.74
C SER A 385 9.18 4.55 12.98
N GLN A 386 10.15 5.27 13.54
CA GLN A 386 10.84 6.35 12.83
C GLN A 386 11.49 5.83 11.54
N LYS A 387 11.97 4.58 11.54
CA LYS A 387 12.51 3.93 10.35
C LYS A 387 11.44 3.80 9.26
N ASP A 388 10.22 3.40 9.61
CA ASP A 388 9.11 3.27 8.65
C ASP A 388 8.71 4.64 8.10
N TYR A 389 8.72 5.68 8.92
CA TYR A 389 8.47 7.06 8.47
C TYR A 389 9.47 7.50 7.39
N TYR A 390 10.77 7.31 7.64
CA TYR A 390 11.77 7.64 6.63
C TYR A 390 11.75 6.68 5.44
N ALA A 391 11.34 5.42 5.60
CA ALA A 391 11.11 4.53 4.47
C ALA A 391 9.95 5.04 3.58
N LEU A 392 8.88 5.57 4.19
CA LEU A 392 7.75 6.17 3.47
C LEU A 392 8.17 7.42 2.68
N THR A 393 9.11 8.23 3.20
CA THR A 393 9.65 9.38 2.44
C THR A 393 10.30 8.97 1.10
N ALA A 394 10.75 7.72 0.96
CA ALA A 394 11.39 7.26 -0.27
C ALA A 394 10.46 7.28 -1.49
N PHE A 395 9.15 7.06 -1.29
CA PHE A 395 8.15 7.13 -2.37
C PHE A 395 8.01 8.55 -2.93
N PHE A 396 8.21 9.56 -2.10
CA PHE A 396 8.04 10.97 -2.48
C PHE A 396 9.34 11.67 -2.85
N ASN A 397 10.49 11.01 -2.66
CA ASN A 397 11.79 11.62 -2.83
C ASN A 397 12.05 12.12 -4.28
N ASN A 398 11.34 11.57 -5.26
CA ASN A 398 11.46 11.94 -6.68
C ASN A 398 10.51 13.08 -7.12
N ILE A 399 9.71 13.66 -6.20
CA ILE A 399 8.88 14.82 -6.54
C ILE A 399 9.77 15.99 -7.00
N THR A 400 9.50 16.52 -8.18
CA THR A 400 10.25 17.67 -8.71
C THR A 400 9.77 19.00 -8.11
N GLY A 401 10.61 20.01 -7.98
CA GLY A 401 10.21 21.32 -7.43
C GLY A 401 9.49 22.24 -8.42
N PHE A 402 8.75 23.24 -7.93
CA PHE A 402 8.11 24.26 -8.77
C PHE A 402 9.15 25.23 -9.36
N GLY A 403 9.07 25.52 -10.66
CA GLY A 403 9.81 26.63 -11.29
C GLY A 403 11.25 26.40 -11.75
N GLY A 404 11.78 25.16 -11.74
CA GLY A 404 13.00 24.78 -12.49
C GLY A 404 14.25 25.65 -12.25
N GLY A 405 14.38 26.29 -11.09
CA GLY A 405 15.41 27.29 -10.80
C GLY A 405 16.51 26.83 -9.84
N ARG A 406 17.77 26.93 -10.29
CA ARG A 406 19.11 26.88 -9.63
C ARG A 406 19.46 25.85 -8.55
N TYR A 407 18.51 25.15 -7.94
CA TYR A 407 18.78 23.97 -7.09
C TYR A 407 18.06 22.71 -7.58
N GLY A 408 17.33 22.78 -8.68
CA GLY A 408 16.80 21.61 -9.38
C GLY A 408 17.85 21.01 -10.33
N GLN A 409 18.44 19.88 -9.97
CA GLN A 409 18.87 18.93 -10.99
C GLN A 409 17.62 18.31 -11.64
N ALA A 410 17.04 19.09 -12.55
CA ALA A 410 16.18 18.61 -13.62
C ALA A 410 16.46 19.51 -14.81
N LEU A 411 17.70 19.45 -15.31
CA LEU A 411 17.95 19.74 -16.72
C LEU A 411 17.43 18.55 -17.51
N ASP A 412 16.11 18.41 -17.54
CA ASP A 412 15.46 17.79 -18.67
C ASP A 412 14.21 18.61 -19.00
N ARG A 413 14.28 19.35 -20.10
CA ARG A 413 13.15 20.13 -20.61
C ARG A 413 11.99 19.22 -21.03
N GLY A 414 12.17 17.90 -21.03
CA GLY A 414 11.12 16.89 -21.22
C GLY A 414 10.20 16.65 -20.01
N MET A 415 10.59 17.05 -18.78
CA MET A 415 9.78 16.77 -17.57
C MET A 415 8.90 17.93 -17.08
N THR A 416 8.98 19.09 -17.72
CA THR A 416 7.88 20.05 -17.70
C THR A 416 7.04 19.81 -18.95
N ARG A 417 6.14 18.82 -18.92
CA ARG A 417 4.93 18.95 -19.72
C ARG A 417 4.13 20.05 -19.05
N PRO A 418 3.85 21.19 -19.71
CA PRO A 418 2.71 21.99 -19.30
C PRO A 418 1.55 21.00 -19.22
N VAL A 419 0.89 20.88 -18.05
CA VAL A 419 -0.43 20.24 -17.97
C VAL A 419 -1.21 20.82 -19.13
N ALA A 420 -1.58 19.95 -20.07
CA ALA A 420 -1.96 20.33 -21.41
C ALA A 420 -2.93 21.51 -21.38
N ASP A 421 -2.61 22.52 -22.17
CA ASP A 421 -3.60 23.53 -22.49
C ASP A 421 -4.83 22.79 -23.03
N ALA A 422 -5.93 22.82 -22.27
CA ALA A 422 -7.26 22.50 -22.79
C ALA A 422 -7.36 23.12 -24.19
N PRO A 423 -7.82 22.35 -25.20
CA PRO A 423 -7.36 22.43 -26.58
C PRO A 423 -7.24 23.87 -27.07
N GLY A 424 -6.02 24.40 -26.96
CA GLY A 424 -5.68 25.80 -27.19
C GLY A 424 -4.33 25.87 -27.89
N GLU A 425 -4.40 25.77 -29.22
CA GLU A 425 -3.32 25.88 -30.20
C GLU A 425 -2.21 24.81 -30.11
N CYS A 426 -2.48 23.67 -30.76
CA CYS A 426 -1.45 22.78 -31.27
C CYS A 426 -0.43 23.63 -32.05
N GLN A 427 0.79 23.80 -31.54
CA GLN A 427 1.84 24.59 -32.21
C GLN A 427 2.23 24.02 -33.59
N LEU A 428 1.85 22.77 -33.84
CA LEU A 428 1.91 22.10 -35.12
C LEU A 428 0.51 21.57 -35.40
N THR A 429 -0.04 21.83 -36.58
CA THR A 429 -1.22 21.10 -37.06
C THR A 429 -0.92 19.59 -37.07
N ILE A 430 -1.94 18.72 -37.01
CA ILE A 430 -1.76 17.25 -37.10
C ILE A 430 -0.82 16.87 -38.26
N PRO A 431 -0.95 17.43 -39.48
CA PRO A 431 0.00 17.18 -40.56
C PRO A 431 1.44 17.61 -40.27
N GLU A 432 1.65 18.72 -39.56
CA GLU A 432 2.98 19.23 -39.22
C GLU A 432 3.64 18.43 -38.08
N ARG A 433 2.85 17.95 -37.12
CA ARG A 433 3.29 16.99 -36.09
C ARG A 433 3.71 15.69 -36.76
N ASP A 434 2.85 15.15 -37.61
CA ASP A 434 3.09 13.85 -38.26
C ASP A 434 4.32 13.94 -39.19
N ALA A 435 4.47 15.02 -39.95
CA ALA A 435 5.67 15.27 -40.75
C ALA A 435 6.94 15.46 -39.90
N THR A 436 6.81 16.08 -38.71
CA THR A 436 7.94 16.26 -37.78
C THR A 436 8.36 14.94 -37.17
N LEU A 437 7.41 14.11 -36.75
CA LEU A 437 7.64 12.77 -36.25
C LEU A 437 8.28 11.89 -37.35
N GLU A 438 7.71 11.85 -38.56
CA GLU A 438 8.29 11.10 -39.68
C GLU A 438 9.74 11.50 -39.96
N ARG A 439 10.05 12.81 -39.89
CA ARG A 439 11.41 13.31 -40.06
C ARG A 439 12.32 12.87 -38.91
N LEU A 440 11.92 13.07 -37.65
CA LEU A 440 12.72 12.69 -36.48
C LEU A 440 12.97 11.17 -36.45
N PHE A 441 11.97 10.36 -36.81
CA PHE A 441 12.13 8.93 -36.97
C PHE A 441 13.07 8.55 -38.10
N THR A 442 13.03 9.27 -39.22
CA THR A 442 13.98 9.06 -40.32
C THR A 442 15.41 9.37 -39.88
N GLU A 443 15.62 10.52 -39.24
CA GLU A 443 16.91 10.93 -38.69
C GLU A 443 17.40 9.96 -37.61
N PHE A 444 16.49 9.44 -36.77
CA PHE A 444 16.79 8.44 -35.75
C PHE A 444 17.25 7.11 -36.37
N ARG A 445 16.54 6.62 -37.38
CA ARG A 445 16.92 5.40 -38.12
C ARG A 445 18.25 5.56 -38.85
N GLU A 446 18.55 6.74 -39.38
CA GLU A 446 19.85 7.05 -40.00
C GLU A 446 20.98 7.11 -38.95
N ALA A 447 20.72 7.73 -37.79
CA ALA A 447 21.68 7.85 -36.68
C ALA A 447 22.00 6.50 -35.99
N LEU A 448 21.12 5.51 -36.15
CA LEU A 448 21.28 4.14 -35.68
C LEU A 448 22.28 3.31 -36.52
N GLY A 449 22.55 3.67 -37.78
CA GLY A 449 23.58 3.02 -38.62
C GLY A 449 23.45 1.49 -38.73
N ASP A 450 24.57 0.76 -38.56
CA ASP A 450 24.64 -0.72 -38.63
C ASP A 450 23.87 -1.45 -37.49
N ALA A 451 23.30 -0.70 -36.53
CA ALA A 451 22.40 -1.26 -35.52
C ALA A 451 20.97 -1.52 -36.05
N ALA A 452 20.66 -1.03 -37.26
CA ALA A 452 19.42 -1.33 -37.98
C ALA A 452 19.15 -2.85 -38.08
N PRO A 453 17.89 -3.30 -38.11
CA PRO A 453 17.55 -4.69 -38.31
C PRO A 453 18.15 -5.20 -39.62
N SER A 454 19.24 -5.97 -39.52
CA SER A 454 19.42 -7.04 -40.49
C SER A 454 18.21 -7.96 -40.34
N ASP A 455 17.48 -8.17 -41.43
CA ASP A 455 16.40 -9.13 -41.57
C ASP A 455 16.79 -10.45 -40.89
N THR A 456 16.43 -10.58 -39.62
CA THR A 456 16.84 -11.68 -38.77
C THR A 456 15.69 -12.64 -38.81
N SER A 457 15.91 -13.74 -39.52
CA SER A 457 14.96 -14.84 -39.71
C SER A 457 14.09 -15.04 -38.46
N SER A 458 12.78 -14.77 -38.58
CA SER A 458 11.85 -14.98 -37.49
C SER A 458 11.68 -16.49 -37.24
N ARG A 459 12.10 -16.95 -36.06
CA ARG A 459 11.90 -18.33 -35.62
C ARG A 459 10.64 -18.38 -34.78
N VAL A 460 9.76 -19.32 -35.10
CA VAL A 460 8.56 -19.58 -34.29
C VAL A 460 9.01 -20.13 -32.93
N LEU A 461 8.61 -19.44 -31.86
CA LEU A 461 8.88 -19.85 -30.48
C LEU A 461 7.66 -20.58 -29.89
N LEU A 462 6.46 -20.11 -30.25
CA LEU A 462 5.17 -20.70 -29.89
C LEU A 462 4.23 -20.60 -31.10
N PRO A 463 3.84 -21.72 -31.73
CA PRO A 463 2.92 -21.70 -32.86
C PRO A 463 1.50 -21.34 -32.44
N ASP A 464 0.92 -20.35 -33.12
CA ASP A 464 -0.52 -20.07 -33.11
C ASP A 464 -1.29 -21.06 -34.01
N ALA A 465 -2.63 -20.97 -34.01
CA ALA A 465 -3.52 -21.86 -34.75
C ALA A 465 -3.32 -21.83 -36.27
N ARG A 466 -2.84 -20.71 -36.86
CA ARG A 466 -2.50 -20.63 -38.30
C ARG A 466 -1.35 -21.56 -38.66
N GLN A 467 -0.49 -21.84 -37.68
CA GLN A 467 0.71 -22.67 -37.81
C GLN A 467 0.50 -24.09 -37.28
N GLY A 468 -0.76 -24.48 -37.10
CA GLY A 468 -1.14 -25.80 -36.60
C GLY A 468 -1.29 -25.88 -35.08
N GLY A 469 -1.03 -24.81 -34.33
CA GLY A 469 -1.27 -24.67 -32.88
C GLY A 469 -0.49 -25.62 -31.98
N VAL A 470 -0.49 -25.34 -30.67
CA VAL A 470 0.02 -26.25 -29.63
C VAL A 470 -1.07 -26.66 -28.65
N GLU A 471 -0.77 -27.63 -27.79
CA GLU A 471 -1.62 -27.94 -26.64
C GLU A 471 -1.45 -26.86 -25.54
N TRP A 472 -2.59 -26.45 -25.01
CA TRP A 472 -2.74 -25.52 -23.91
C TRP A 472 -3.48 -26.21 -22.78
N LYS A 473 -3.05 -25.93 -21.55
CA LYS A 473 -3.82 -26.21 -20.35
C LYS A 473 -4.83 -25.09 -20.16
N TYR A 474 -6.08 -25.41 -19.90
CA TYR A 474 -7.12 -24.40 -19.75
C TYR A 474 -8.13 -24.72 -18.65
N ARG A 475 -8.77 -23.65 -18.19
CA ARG A 475 -9.89 -23.69 -17.25
C ARG A 475 -10.87 -22.57 -17.56
N THR A 476 -12.16 -22.87 -17.40
CA THR A 476 -13.23 -21.87 -17.45
C THR A 476 -13.57 -21.37 -16.04
N GLY A 477 -13.92 -20.10 -15.90
CA GLY A 477 -14.19 -19.44 -14.61
C GLY A 477 -13.09 -18.46 -14.20
N PRO A 478 -13.13 -17.91 -12.97
CA PRO A 478 -12.08 -17.02 -12.47
C PRO A 478 -10.70 -17.69 -12.47
N ALA A 479 -9.67 -16.94 -12.85
CA ALA A 479 -8.29 -17.39 -12.80
C ALA A 479 -7.91 -17.69 -11.34
N PRO A 480 -7.33 -18.86 -11.03
CA PRO A 480 -6.81 -19.14 -9.69
C PRO A 480 -5.63 -18.23 -9.33
N ASP A 481 -5.46 -17.98 -8.03
CA ASP A 481 -4.32 -17.21 -7.53
C ASP A 481 -3.00 -17.85 -7.95
N GLY A 482 -2.09 -17.02 -8.47
CA GLY A 482 -0.77 -17.47 -8.94
C GLY A 482 -0.79 -18.20 -10.28
N ALA A 483 -1.91 -18.30 -11.00
CA ALA A 483 -2.00 -18.99 -12.30
C ALA A 483 -1.02 -18.45 -13.37
N THR A 484 -0.58 -17.19 -13.22
CA THR A 484 0.39 -16.54 -14.11
C THR A 484 1.84 -16.94 -13.81
N LEU A 485 2.13 -17.46 -12.61
CA LEU A 485 3.46 -17.84 -12.19
C LEU A 485 3.93 -19.12 -12.89
N GLN A 486 5.22 -19.20 -13.17
CA GLN A 486 5.83 -20.38 -13.78
C GLN A 486 5.71 -21.63 -12.88
N SER A 487 5.77 -21.45 -11.55
CA SER A 487 5.69 -22.52 -10.55
C SER A 487 4.29 -23.07 -10.32
N PHE A 488 3.26 -22.48 -10.94
CA PHE A 488 1.88 -22.91 -10.75
C PHE A 488 1.63 -24.33 -11.30
N ASP A 489 0.98 -25.15 -10.49
CA ASP A 489 0.59 -26.52 -10.84
C ASP A 489 -0.77 -26.53 -11.56
N ASP A 490 -0.73 -26.87 -12.84
CA ASP A 490 -1.88 -26.96 -13.74
C ASP A 490 -2.15 -28.39 -14.20
N THR A 491 -1.64 -29.39 -13.47
CA THR A 491 -1.78 -30.80 -13.83
C THR A 491 -3.25 -31.21 -13.98
N ASP A 492 -4.11 -30.68 -13.11
CA ASP A 492 -5.56 -30.95 -13.10
C ASP A 492 -6.37 -30.16 -14.13
N TRP A 493 -5.73 -29.28 -14.92
CA TRP A 493 -6.43 -28.47 -15.92
C TRP A 493 -6.75 -29.29 -17.18
N GLN A 494 -7.85 -28.89 -17.84
CA GLN A 494 -8.23 -29.46 -19.13
C GLN A 494 -7.16 -29.16 -20.17
N THR A 495 -7.08 -29.98 -21.21
CA THR A 495 -6.09 -29.81 -22.29
C THR A 495 -6.82 -29.61 -23.60
N GLY A 496 -6.45 -28.56 -24.34
CA GLY A 496 -7.09 -28.18 -25.59
C GLY A 496 -6.05 -27.64 -26.56
N LYS A 497 -6.32 -27.73 -27.86
CA LYS A 497 -5.47 -27.15 -28.89
C LYS A 497 -5.74 -25.64 -29.04
N GLY A 498 -4.70 -24.85 -29.27
CA GLY A 498 -4.78 -23.39 -29.45
C GLY A 498 -5.80 -22.96 -30.52
N GLY A 499 -6.34 -21.74 -30.40
CA GLY A 499 -7.55 -21.28 -31.07
C GLY A 499 -8.80 -21.62 -30.28
N PHE A 500 -9.02 -20.93 -29.16
CA PHE A 500 -10.17 -21.14 -28.28
C PHE A 500 -11.32 -20.23 -28.68
N GLY A 501 -12.48 -20.77 -29.04
CA GLY A 501 -13.65 -19.95 -29.36
C GLY A 501 -14.79 -20.73 -30.00
N THR A 502 -15.68 -20.03 -30.70
CA THR A 502 -16.83 -20.63 -31.39
C THR A 502 -16.72 -20.55 -32.92
N ASP A 503 -17.34 -21.51 -33.61
CA ASP A 503 -17.45 -21.49 -35.08
C ASP A 503 -18.34 -20.31 -35.51
N GLY A 504 -17.78 -19.38 -36.29
CA GLY A 504 -18.51 -18.20 -36.80
C GLY A 504 -17.81 -16.87 -36.59
N THR A 505 -16.77 -16.82 -35.75
CA THR A 505 -15.96 -15.60 -35.55
C THR A 505 -15.09 -15.31 -36.77
N PRO A 506 -15.14 -14.08 -37.35
CA PRO A 506 -14.34 -13.73 -38.51
C PRO A 506 -12.84 -13.97 -38.27
N GLY A 507 -12.19 -14.73 -39.16
CA GLY A 507 -10.75 -15.01 -39.07
C GLY A 507 -10.34 -16.02 -37.99
N ALA A 508 -11.29 -16.64 -37.28
CA ALA A 508 -11.00 -17.65 -36.26
C ALA A 508 -10.58 -19.00 -36.87
N ILE A 509 -9.58 -19.64 -36.25
CA ILE A 509 -9.16 -21.01 -36.52
C ILE A 509 -9.35 -21.80 -35.22
N VAL A 510 -10.54 -22.36 -35.03
CA VAL A 510 -10.93 -22.98 -33.77
C VAL A 510 -10.26 -24.35 -33.60
N GLY A 511 -9.34 -24.46 -32.65
CA GLY A 511 -8.74 -25.71 -32.19
C GLY A 511 -9.41 -26.30 -30.95
N THR A 512 -10.02 -25.46 -30.11
CA THR A 512 -10.81 -25.86 -28.94
C THR A 512 -12.06 -25.01 -28.81
N VAL A 513 -13.21 -25.64 -28.57
CA VAL A 513 -14.46 -24.91 -28.36
C VAL A 513 -14.46 -24.25 -26.99
N TRP A 514 -14.76 -22.95 -26.94
CA TRP A 514 -14.94 -22.18 -25.71
C TRP A 514 -16.12 -21.20 -25.88
N ASP A 515 -17.09 -21.28 -24.95
CA ASP A 515 -18.37 -20.55 -24.99
C ASP A 515 -18.77 -19.94 -23.63
N THR A 516 -17.83 -19.80 -22.68
CA THR A 516 -18.08 -19.23 -21.34
C THR A 516 -17.53 -17.81 -21.19
N LYS A 517 -17.98 -17.04 -20.20
CA LYS A 517 -17.53 -15.66 -19.98
C LYS A 517 -16.06 -15.50 -19.58
N ARG A 518 -15.41 -16.56 -19.10
CA ARG A 518 -14.04 -16.49 -18.58
C ARG A 518 -13.25 -17.72 -18.95
N LEU A 519 -12.05 -17.49 -19.47
CA LEU A 519 -11.10 -18.53 -19.82
C LEU A 519 -9.72 -18.15 -19.31
N THR A 520 -9.02 -19.10 -18.72
CA THR A 520 -7.59 -18.99 -18.49
C THR A 520 -6.91 -20.11 -19.24
N ILE A 521 -5.96 -19.78 -20.11
CA ILE A 521 -5.13 -20.73 -20.84
C ILE A 521 -3.67 -20.52 -20.48
N ARG A 522 -2.91 -21.62 -20.35
CA ARG A 522 -1.46 -21.57 -20.19
C ARG A 522 -0.76 -22.67 -20.98
N THR A 523 0.44 -22.38 -21.43
CA THR A 523 1.31 -23.39 -22.03
C THR A 523 2.77 -23.06 -21.79
N ARG A 524 3.65 -24.02 -22.08
CA ARG A 524 5.09 -23.86 -21.93
C ARG A 524 5.76 -23.81 -23.29
N PHE A 525 6.78 -22.96 -23.44
CA PHE A 525 7.63 -22.92 -24.61
C PHE A 525 9.10 -22.93 -24.20
N GLY A 526 9.97 -23.43 -25.08
CA GLY A 526 11.39 -23.59 -24.82
C GLY A 526 12.25 -22.56 -25.56
N LEU A 527 13.26 -22.02 -24.89
CA LEU A 527 14.30 -21.20 -25.50
C LEU A 527 15.65 -21.92 -25.40
N ASP A 528 16.31 -22.13 -26.53
CA ASP A 528 17.67 -22.70 -26.61
C ASP A 528 18.76 -21.63 -26.48
N GLN A 529 18.44 -20.40 -26.88
CA GLN A 529 19.24 -19.20 -26.67
C GLN A 529 18.30 -18.01 -26.42
N MET A 530 18.82 -16.96 -25.78
CA MET A 530 18.03 -15.75 -25.58
C MET A 530 17.81 -15.05 -26.93
N PRO A 531 16.54 -14.82 -27.36
CA PRO A 531 16.29 -14.05 -28.56
C PRO A 531 16.57 -12.58 -28.31
N ASP A 532 17.08 -11.88 -29.33
CA ASP A 532 17.30 -10.43 -29.24
C ASP A 532 15.99 -9.66 -29.12
N GLY A 533 14.90 -10.18 -29.70
CA GLY A 533 13.55 -9.64 -29.61
C GLY A 533 12.50 -10.73 -29.82
N VAL A 534 11.30 -10.51 -29.30
CA VAL A 534 10.16 -11.43 -29.46
C VAL A 534 8.91 -10.64 -29.82
N ILE A 535 8.13 -11.19 -30.74
CA ILE A 535 6.86 -10.64 -31.20
C ILE A 535 5.74 -11.57 -30.73
N LEU A 536 4.76 -11.01 -30.03
CA LEU A 536 3.49 -11.62 -29.67
C LEU A 536 2.51 -11.44 -30.83
N SER A 537 1.97 -12.52 -31.36
CA SER A 537 0.86 -12.49 -32.29
C SER A 537 -0.40 -12.95 -31.56
N ILE A 538 -1.47 -12.15 -31.59
CA ILE A 538 -2.69 -12.42 -30.82
C ILE A 538 -3.94 -12.03 -31.61
N HIS A 539 -4.93 -12.90 -31.62
CA HIS A 539 -6.27 -12.64 -32.12
C HIS A 539 -7.24 -12.86 -30.97
N HIS A 540 -7.91 -11.79 -30.53
CA HIS A 540 -8.81 -11.82 -29.37
C HIS A 540 -10.13 -11.11 -29.68
N ASP A 541 -11.16 -11.52 -28.96
CA ASP A 541 -12.46 -10.86 -28.91
C ASP A 541 -12.77 -10.49 -27.45
N GLU A 542 -12.91 -9.19 -27.20
CA GLU A 542 -12.93 -8.52 -25.88
C GLU A 542 -11.60 -8.58 -25.10
N GLU A 543 -11.66 -8.83 -23.79
CA GLU A 543 -10.54 -8.59 -22.90
C GLU A 543 -9.57 -9.78 -22.87
N ALA A 544 -8.28 -9.51 -23.04
CA ALA A 544 -7.22 -10.50 -22.90
C ALA A 544 -5.99 -9.94 -22.20
N ASP A 545 -5.64 -10.53 -21.05
CA ASP A 545 -4.42 -10.24 -20.31
C ASP A 545 -3.39 -11.35 -20.54
N VAL A 546 -2.22 -11.01 -21.07
CA VAL A 546 -1.14 -11.95 -21.40
C VAL A 546 0.02 -11.77 -20.42
N PHE A 547 0.51 -12.88 -19.86
CA PHE A 547 1.62 -12.92 -18.91
C PHE A 547 2.68 -13.91 -19.38
N ILE A 548 3.95 -13.58 -19.17
CA ILE A 548 5.09 -14.49 -19.35
C ILE A 548 5.83 -14.60 -18.03
N ASN A 549 5.96 -15.83 -17.52
CA ASN A 549 6.61 -16.14 -16.23
C ASN A 549 6.12 -15.26 -15.06
N GLY A 550 4.84 -14.87 -15.06
CA GLY A 550 4.23 -14.01 -14.04
C GLY A 550 4.31 -12.50 -14.32
N VAL A 551 5.07 -12.07 -15.33
CA VAL A 551 5.19 -10.65 -15.72
C VAL A 551 4.12 -10.31 -16.78
N PRO A 552 3.35 -9.22 -16.61
CA PRO A 552 2.38 -8.78 -17.60
C PRO A 552 3.08 -8.35 -18.90
N VAL A 553 2.52 -8.75 -20.03
CA VAL A 553 3.06 -8.54 -21.38
C VAL A 553 2.16 -7.66 -22.22
N ALA A 554 0.86 -7.89 -22.16
CA ALA A 554 -0.15 -7.12 -22.87
C ALA A 554 -1.48 -7.21 -22.10
N SER A 555 -2.21 -6.11 -22.02
CA SER A 555 -3.63 -6.10 -21.64
C SER A 555 -4.38 -5.48 -22.80
N LEU A 556 -5.33 -6.21 -23.35
CA LEU A 556 -6.03 -5.86 -24.57
C LEU A 556 -7.51 -5.69 -24.26
N THR A 557 -8.10 -4.59 -24.71
CA THR A 557 -9.53 -4.29 -24.64
C THR A 557 -10.13 -4.23 -26.05
N GLY A 558 -11.45 -4.37 -26.16
CA GLY A 558 -12.13 -4.41 -27.46
C GLY A 558 -11.85 -5.69 -28.26
N PHE A 559 -12.08 -5.69 -29.58
CA PHE A 559 -11.93 -6.91 -30.39
C PHE A 559 -11.11 -6.67 -31.64
N ARG A 560 -10.50 -7.74 -32.17
CA ARG A 560 -9.83 -7.75 -33.48
C ARG A 560 -10.48 -8.78 -34.39
N GLN A 561 -10.61 -8.46 -35.67
CA GLN A 561 -11.11 -9.40 -36.69
C GLN A 561 -9.99 -10.32 -37.25
N GLY A 562 -8.80 -10.29 -36.65
CA GLY A 562 -7.62 -11.03 -37.08
C GLY A 562 -6.46 -10.85 -36.11
N TYR A 563 -5.30 -11.43 -36.45
CA TYR A 563 -4.11 -11.37 -35.60
C TYR A 563 -3.46 -9.99 -35.64
N GLY A 564 -3.23 -9.42 -34.46
CA GLY A 564 -2.33 -8.30 -34.23
C GLY A 564 -0.97 -8.78 -33.79
N ASP A 565 0.08 -8.06 -34.19
CA ASP A 565 1.42 -8.30 -33.70
C ASP A 565 1.85 -7.18 -32.74
N PHE A 566 2.50 -7.56 -31.65
CA PHE A 566 2.99 -6.68 -30.60
C PHE A 566 4.44 -7.03 -30.27
N GLN A 567 5.30 -6.02 -30.14
CA GLN A 567 6.65 -6.23 -29.65
C GLN A 567 6.60 -6.50 -28.15
N LEU A 568 7.26 -7.55 -27.66
CA LEU A 568 7.34 -7.77 -26.22
C LEU A 568 8.08 -6.60 -25.55
N PRO A 569 7.54 -6.05 -24.46
CA PRO A 569 8.20 -5.00 -23.71
C PRO A 569 9.45 -5.54 -23.01
N ARG A 570 10.34 -4.64 -22.60
CA ARG A 570 11.65 -5.00 -22.05
C ARG A 570 11.52 -5.81 -20.76
N GLU A 571 10.53 -5.51 -19.95
CA GLU A 571 10.20 -6.18 -18.69
C GLU A 571 9.85 -7.65 -18.96
N ALA A 572 9.05 -7.91 -20.00
CA ALA A 572 8.71 -9.25 -20.44
C ALA A 572 9.93 -9.99 -21.03
N MET A 573 10.79 -9.30 -21.78
CA MET A 573 12.04 -9.86 -22.28
C MET A 573 12.99 -10.26 -21.14
N ASN A 574 13.08 -9.45 -20.09
CA ASN A 574 13.89 -9.74 -18.89
C ASN A 574 13.35 -10.92 -18.07
N ALA A 575 12.05 -11.20 -18.18
CA ALA A 575 11.41 -12.34 -17.52
C ALA A 575 11.70 -13.68 -18.21
N LEU A 576 12.18 -13.66 -19.46
CA LEU A 576 12.52 -14.88 -20.19
C LEU A 576 13.77 -15.54 -19.62
N VAL A 577 13.77 -16.87 -19.62
CA VAL A 577 14.93 -17.69 -19.24
C VAL A 577 15.28 -18.67 -20.35
N ILE A 578 16.57 -19.00 -20.48
CA ILE A 578 17.00 -20.14 -21.32
C ILE A 578 16.43 -21.42 -20.69
N GLY A 579 15.81 -22.27 -21.49
CA GLY A 579 15.05 -23.43 -21.03
C GLY A 579 13.54 -23.21 -21.13
N SER A 580 12.79 -23.65 -20.12
CA SER A 580 11.33 -23.60 -20.15
C SER A 580 10.81 -22.24 -19.67
N ASN A 581 9.85 -21.68 -20.40
CA ASN A 581 9.08 -20.49 -20.05
C ASN A 581 7.60 -20.83 -20.07
N THR A 582 6.80 -20.08 -19.33
CA THR A 582 5.33 -20.21 -19.29
C THR A 582 4.69 -18.94 -19.81
N ILE A 583 3.72 -19.10 -20.71
CA ILE A 583 2.80 -18.04 -21.09
C ILE A 583 1.40 -18.37 -20.55
N THR A 584 0.75 -17.37 -19.98
CA THR A 584 -0.63 -17.46 -19.46
C THR A 584 -1.46 -16.35 -20.07
N VAL A 585 -2.68 -16.66 -20.51
CA VAL A 585 -3.63 -15.69 -21.03
C VAL A 585 -4.92 -15.81 -20.24
N ILE A 586 -5.40 -14.69 -19.71
CA ILE A 586 -6.67 -14.58 -18.99
C ILE A 586 -7.62 -13.78 -19.87
N CYS A 587 -8.72 -14.41 -20.28
CA CYS A 587 -9.71 -13.80 -21.16
C CYS A 587 -11.02 -13.57 -20.42
N ARG A 588 -11.64 -12.42 -20.68
CA ARG A 588 -12.98 -12.08 -20.18
C ARG A 588 -13.84 -11.67 -21.37
N GLN A 589 -15.03 -12.26 -21.40
CA GLN A 589 -15.96 -12.14 -22.50
C GLN A 589 -17.37 -11.88 -21.96
N SER A 590 -18.01 -10.84 -22.46
CA SER A 590 -19.29 -10.30 -22.05
C SER A 590 -20.31 -10.34 -23.19
N VAL A 591 -19.91 -9.95 -24.41
CA VAL A 591 -20.70 -9.95 -25.66
C VAL A 591 -19.78 -10.11 -26.89
N GLY A 592 -20.09 -11.00 -27.85
CA GLY A 592 -19.26 -11.11 -29.07
C GLY A 592 -19.29 -12.47 -29.78
N GLY A 593 -18.33 -12.67 -30.69
CA GLY A 593 -18.08 -13.93 -31.39
C GLY A 593 -17.23 -14.93 -30.58
N GLN A 594 -16.51 -14.44 -29.57
CA GLN A 594 -15.74 -15.21 -28.61
C GLN A 594 -14.59 -16.02 -29.25
N TYR A 595 -13.40 -15.43 -29.26
CA TYR A 595 -12.19 -16.09 -29.77
C TYR A 595 -10.92 -15.57 -29.08
N ILE A 596 -9.97 -16.47 -28.83
CA ILE A 596 -8.61 -16.14 -28.41
C ILE A 596 -7.61 -17.12 -29.04
N ASP A 597 -6.53 -16.59 -29.60
CA ASP A 597 -5.37 -17.37 -29.99
C ASP A 597 -4.08 -16.56 -29.90
N VAL A 598 -2.99 -17.23 -29.53
CA VAL A 598 -1.70 -16.59 -29.22
C VAL A 598 -0.53 -17.37 -29.80
N GLY A 599 0.42 -16.65 -30.39
CA GLY A 599 1.71 -17.17 -30.85
C GLY A 599 2.87 -16.24 -30.50
N LEU A 600 4.08 -16.79 -30.49
CA LEU A 600 5.33 -16.06 -30.27
C LEU A 600 6.33 -16.39 -31.37
N ARG A 601 7.05 -15.38 -31.84
CA ARG A 601 8.19 -15.56 -32.75
C ARG A 601 9.35 -14.65 -32.36
N SER A 602 10.58 -15.09 -32.60
CA SER A 602 11.73 -14.21 -32.46
C SER A 602 11.71 -13.15 -33.56
N GLY A 603 12.17 -11.95 -33.24
CA GLY A 603 12.29 -10.85 -34.18
C GLY A 603 11.88 -9.52 -33.59
N TRP A 604 11.91 -8.51 -34.46
CA TRP A 604 11.53 -7.15 -34.15
C TRP A 604 10.45 -6.70 -35.13
N LEU A 605 9.44 -6.01 -34.64
CA LEU A 605 8.53 -5.28 -35.51
C LEU A 605 9.25 -4.08 -36.14
N ASP A 606 8.86 -3.73 -37.36
CA ASP A 606 9.28 -2.47 -37.99
C ASP A 606 8.35 -1.35 -37.53
N THR A 607 8.36 -1.11 -36.21
CA THR A 607 7.59 -0.06 -35.55
C THR A 607 8.51 0.76 -34.68
N ASP A 608 8.23 2.05 -34.60
CA ASP A 608 9.07 3.01 -33.90
C ASP A 608 9.39 2.60 -32.45
N ASP A 609 8.41 2.06 -31.71
CA ASP A 609 8.61 1.53 -30.36
C ASP A 609 9.56 0.34 -30.31
N ALA A 610 9.47 -0.57 -31.28
CA ALA A 610 10.34 -1.73 -31.36
C ALA A 610 11.80 -1.31 -31.63
N TRP A 611 12.00 -0.25 -32.42
CA TRP A 611 13.31 0.35 -32.66
C TRP A 611 13.90 0.98 -31.39
N VAL A 612 13.09 1.68 -30.59
CA VAL A 612 13.52 2.27 -29.31
C VAL A 612 13.85 1.19 -28.27
N ILE A 613 13.02 0.15 -28.14
CA ILE A 613 13.26 -0.97 -27.20
C ILE A 613 14.57 -1.68 -27.55
N ARG A 614 14.87 -1.87 -28.84
CA ARG A 614 16.11 -2.52 -29.31
C ARG A 614 17.36 -1.74 -28.97
N LEU A 615 17.34 -0.41 -29.13
CA LEU A 615 18.46 0.48 -28.81
C LEU A 615 18.92 0.29 -27.35
N HIS A 616 17.97 0.09 -26.44
CA HIS A 616 18.24 -0.12 -25.02
C HIS A 616 18.61 -1.57 -24.64
N ALA A 617 18.35 -2.56 -25.51
CA ALA A 617 18.59 -3.98 -25.25
C ALA A 617 20.02 -4.44 -25.60
N ARG A 618 20.73 -3.77 -26.53
CA ARG A 618 22.12 -4.10 -26.88
C ARG A 618 23.09 -3.67 -25.78
N ALA A 619 23.31 -4.54 -24.80
CA ALA A 619 24.45 -4.42 -23.90
C ALA A 619 25.76 -4.69 -24.67
N GLY A 620 26.46 -3.64 -25.13
CA GLY A 620 27.82 -3.78 -25.64
C GLY A 620 28.29 -2.73 -26.66
N GLU A 621 27.39 -2.04 -27.33
CA GLU A 621 27.70 -0.91 -28.23
C GLU A 621 26.79 0.24 -27.83
N ALA A 622 27.35 1.26 -27.17
CA ALA A 622 26.58 2.44 -26.84
C ALA A 622 26.03 3.06 -28.13
N PRO A 623 24.72 3.33 -28.23
CA PRO A 623 24.16 4.05 -29.37
C PRO A 623 24.86 5.40 -29.49
N SER A 624 24.87 5.97 -30.70
CA SER A 624 25.44 7.29 -30.88
C SER A 624 24.70 8.30 -29.98
N PRO A 625 25.39 9.28 -29.38
CA PRO A 625 24.74 10.33 -28.60
C PRO A 625 23.63 11.06 -29.39
N ASP A 626 23.74 11.07 -30.73
CA ASP A 626 22.70 11.59 -31.61
C ASP A 626 21.46 10.69 -31.65
N ALA A 627 21.61 9.36 -31.68
CA ALA A 627 20.48 8.44 -31.60
C ALA A 627 19.75 8.53 -30.24
N GLU A 628 20.49 8.67 -29.13
CA GLU A 628 19.88 8.88 -27.80
C GLU A 628 19.11 10.21 -27.72
N ARG A 629 19.68 11.29 -28.29
CA ARG A 629 19.00 12.60 -28.38
C ARG A 629 17.72 12.49 -29.22
N LEU A 630 17.79 11.89 -30.40
CA LEU A 630 16.64 11.76 -31.30
C LEU A 630 15.53 10.89 -30.71
N ALA A 631 15.88 9.79 -30.02
CA ALA A 631 14.90 9.00 -29.25
C ALA A 631 14.23 9.79 -28.12
N SER A 632 14.93 10.78 -27.56
CA SER A 632 14.36 11.71 -26.57
C SER A 632 13.53 12.82 -27.19
N GLU A 633 13.75 13.19 -28.46
CA GLU A 633 12.95 14.19 -29.18
C GLU A 633 11.68 13.59 -29.82
N ILE A 634 11.70 12.28 -30.09
CA ILE A 634 10.56 11.49 -30.56
C ILE A 634 9.52 11.26 -29.45
N ARG A 635 9.99 10.94 -28.24
CA ARG A 635 9.16 10.74 -27.04
C ARG A 635 8.67 12.07 -26.51
#